data_AF-A0A968SVV4-F1
#
_entry.id   AF-A0A968SVV4-F1
#
_cell.length_a   1.000
_cell.length_b   1.000
_cell.length_c   1.000
_cell.angle_alpha   90.00
_cell.angle_beta   90.00
_cell.angle_gamma   90.00
#
_symmetry.space_group_name_H-M   'P 1'
#
loop_
_entity.id
_entity.type
_entity.pdbx_description
1 polymer ?
#
loop_
_entity_poly.entity_id
_entity_poly.type
_entity_poly.pdbx_seq_one_letter_code
_entity_poly.pdbx_strand_id
1 'polypeptide(L)'
;MYDQALERAPTLASAWKNRGGAYARSGDDQRAIADYTRAIELNPADGDTYFNRANMLARQGDSPGGDRRLHSRDRAEPAGRAFVCDAWF
;
A
#
# COMPACT_ATOMS: atom_id res chain seq x y z
N MET A 1 -7.66 -8.32 -31.20
CA MET A 1 -7.94 -9.39 -30.21
C MET A 1 -7.46 -8.95 -28.82
N TYR A 2 -8.05 -7.86 -28.29
CA TYR A 2 -7.74 -7.36 -26.94
C TYR A 2 -8.81 -7.77 -25.92
N ASP A 3 -9.98 -8.19 -26.40
CA ASP A 3 -11.18 -8.43 -25.59
C ASP A 3 -11.05 -9.67 -24.70
N GLN A 4 -10.37 -10.74 -25.15
CA GLN A 4 -10.19 -11.95 -24.34
C GLN A 4 -9.22 -11.74 -23.16
N ALA A 5 -8.23 -10.85 -23.30
CA ALA A 5 -7.35 -10.48 -22.21
C ALA A 5 -8.11 -9.67 -21.15
N LEU A 6 -9.02 -8.80 -21.61
CA LEU A 6 -9.92 -8.02 -20.77
C LEU A 6 -11.08 -8.83 -20.19
N GLU A 7 -11.41 -10.04 -20.67
CA GLU A 7 -12.38 -10.95 -20.01
C GLU A 7 -11.75 -11.75 -18.86
N ARG A 8 -10.46 -12.10 -19.00
CA ARG A 8 -9.70 -12.85 -17.99
C ARG A 8 -9.20 -11.96 -16.84
N ALA A 9 -8.87 -10.71 -17.14
CA ALA A 9 -8.45 -9.73 -16.14
C ALA A 9 -9.50 -9.45 -15.03
N PRO A 10 -10.80 -9.23 -15.31
CA PRO A 10 -11.81 -8.94 -14.30
C PRO A 10 -12.17 -10.16 -13.46
N THR A 11 -12.12 -11.37 -14.03
CA THR A 11 -12.29 -12.62 -13.28
C THR A 11 -11.11 -12.84 -12.33
N LEU A 12 -9.89 -12.53 -12.77
CA LEU A 12 -8.71 -12.56 -11.91
C LEU A 12 -8.78 -11.50 -10.81
N ALA A 13 -9.11 -10.24 -11.14
CA ALA A 13 -9.28 -9.15 -10.17
C ALA A 13 -10.30 -9.50 -9.07
N SER A 14 -11.43 -10.10 -9.46
CA SER A 14 -12.46 -10.57 -8.52
C SER A 14 -11.94 -11.67 -7.59
N ALA A 15 -11.07 -12.57 -8.08
CA ALA A 15 -10.45 -13.58 -7.24
C ALA A 15 -9.52 -12.97 -6.17
N TRP A 16 -8.71 -11.98 -6.56
CA TRP A 16 -7.84 -11.23 -5.63
C TRP A 16 -8.66 -10.43 -4.61
N LYS A 17 -9.74 -9.76 -5.04
CA LYS A 17 -10.69 -9.08 -4.15
C LYS A 17 -11.29 -10.04 -3.12
N ASN A 18 -11.78 -11.20 -3.55
CA ASN A 18 -12.36 -12.19 -2.64
C ASN A 18 -11.33 -12.74 -1.64
N ARG A 19 -10.09 -12.94 -2.09
CA ARG A 19 -8.99 -13.40 -1.22
C ARG A 19 -8.57 -12.33 -0.21
N GLY A 20 -8.47 -11.07 -0.63
CA GLY A 20 -8.25 -9.94 0.27
C GLY A 20 -9.36 -9.82 1.32
N GLY A 21 -10.61 -10.07 0.92
CA GLY A 21 -11.76 -10.15 1.83
C GLY A 21 -11.65 -11.27 2.86
N ALA A 22 -11.13 -12.44 2.44
CA ALA A 22 -10.88 -13.53 3.38
C ALA A 22 -9.79 -13.15 4.41
N TYR A 23 -8.68 -12.54 3.97
CA TYR A 23 -7.63 -12.08 4.87
C TYR A 23 -8.10 -10.99 5.84
N ALA A 24 -8.93 -10.06 5.37
CA ALA A 24 -9.57 -9.04 6.21
C ALA A 24 -10.42 -9.64 7.34
N ARG A 25 -11.07 -10.78 7.08
CA ARG A 25 -11.85 -11.52 8.08
C ARG A 25 -10.95 -12.32 9.03
N SER A 26 -9.80 -12.80 8.55
CA SER A 26 -8.78 -13.45 9.39
C SER A 26 -8.01 -12.47 10.28
N GLY A 27 -8.13 -11.15 10.06
CA GLY A 27 -7.40 -10.12 10.79
C GLY A 27 -6.02 -9.79 10.19
N ASP A 28 -5.68 -10.39 9.06
CA ASP A 28 -4.45 -10.13 8.32
C ASP A 28 -4.61 -8.92 7.38
N ASP A 29 -4.81 -7.74 7.97
CA ASP A 29 -5.11 -6.50 7.22
C ASP A 29 -3.96 -6.13 6.25
N GLN A 30 -2.70 -6.44 6.58
CA GLN A 30 -1.54 -6.21 5.69
C GLN A 30 -1.62 -7.03 4.39
N ARG A 31 -1.99 -8.31 4.49
CA ARG A 31 -2.12 -9.19 3.31
C ARG A 31 -3.36 -8.83 2.51
N ALA A 32 -4.44 -8.45 3.18
CA ALA A 32 -5.66 -7.97 2.53
C ALA A 32 -5.36 -6.74 1.65
N ILE A 33 -4.60 -5.76 2.16
CA ILE A 33 -4.22 -4.56 1.40
C ILE A 33 -3.39 -4.92 0.16
N ALA A 34 -2.43 -5.83 0.29
CA ALA A 34 -1.60 -6.27 -0.84
C ALA A 34 -2.44 -6.93 -1.95
N ASP A 35 -3.40 -7.79 -1.57
CA ASP A 35 -4.30 -8.45 -2.50
C ASP A 35 -5.27 -7.47 -3.17
N TYR A 36 -5.83 -6.52 -2.43
CA TYR A 36 -6.66 -5.46 -3.02
C TYR A 36 -5.88 -4.56 -3.97
N THR A 37 -4.61 -4.25 -3.67
CA THR A 37 -3.75 -3.52 -4.60
C THR A 37 -3.54 -4.28 -5.91
N ARG A 38 -3.35 -5.61 -5.85
CA ARG A 38 -3.24 -6.44 -7.06
C ARG A 38 -4.55 -6.52 -7.85
N ALA A 39 -5.68 -6.57 -7.17
CA ALA A 39 -7.00 -6.49 -7.82
C ALA A 39 -7.19 -5.16 -8.56
N ILE A 40 -6.77 -4.03 -7.96
CA ILE A 40 -6.83 -2.70 -8.58
C ILE A 40 -5.95 -2.60 -9.83
N GLU A 41 -4.74 -3.15 -9.80
CA GLU A 41 -3.85 -3.15 -10.96
C GLU A 41 -4.42 -3.93 -12.15
N LEU A 42 -5.19 -4.98 -11.87
CA LEU A 42 -5.84 -5.81 -12.89
C LEU A 42 -7.15 -5.19 -13.38
N ASN A 43 -7.91 -4.55 -12.50
CA ASN A 43 -9.14 -3.84 -12.83
C ASN A 43 -9.22 -2.52 -12.06
N PRO A 44 -8.69 -1.43 -12.63
CA PRO A 44 -8.75 -0.12 -11.98
C PRO A 44 -10.17 0.48 -11.98
N ALA A 45 -11.12 -0.12 -12.70
CA ALA A 45 -12.51 0.32 -12.70
C ALA A 45 -13.34 -0.27 -11.55
N ASP A 46 -12.78 -1.18 -10.75
CA ASP A 46 -13.50 -1.81 -9.63
C ASP A 46 -13.51 -0.92 -8.38
N GLY A 47 -14.55 -0.10 -8.25
CA GLY A 47 -14.76 0.81 -7.11
C GLY A 47 -14.89 0.10 -5.76
N ASP A 48 -15.45 -1.12 -5.73
CA ASP A 48 -15.59 -1.87 -4.48
C ASP A 48 -14.23 -2.24 -3.88
N THR A 49 -13.25 -2.55 -4.74
CA THR A 49 -11.92 -2.92 -4.30
C THR A 49 -11.19 -1.74 -3.65
N TYR A 50 -11.39 -0.51 -4.16
CA TYR A 50 -10.90 0.70 -3.50
C TYR A 50 -11.55 0.92 -2.13
N PHE A 51 -12.87 0.73 -2.02
CA PHE A 51 -13.60 0.85 -0.76
C PHE A 51 -13.09 -0.17 0.28
N ASN A 52 -12.91 -1.42 -0.14
CA ASN A 52 -12.41 -2.49 0.73
C ASN A 52 -10.97 -2.20 1.20
N ARG A 53 -10.09 -1.72 0.31
CA ARG A 53 -8.72 -1.32 0.67
C ARG A 53 -8.70 -0.17 1.67
N ALA A 54 -9.54 0.85 1.47
CA ALA A 54 -9.64 1.99 2.39
C ALA A 54 -10.10 1.56 3.78
N ASN A 55 -11.07 0.63 3.86
CA ASN A 55 -11.54 0.07 5.12
C ASN A 55 -10.41 -0.70 5.85
N MET A 56 -9.60 -1.47 5.12
CA MET A 56 -8.44 -2.15 5.72
C MET A 56 -7.37 -1.17 6.22
N LEU A 57 -7.12 -0.10 5.47
CA LEU A 57 -6.17 0.95 5.90
C LEU A 57 -6.66 1.69 7.15
N ALA A 58 -7.97 1.93 7.26
CA ALA A 58 -8.55 2.51 8.47
C ALA A 58 -8.35 1.59 9.68
N ARG A 59 -8.61 0.28 9.54
CA ARG A 59 -8.36 -0.72 10.58
C ARG A 59 -6.88 -0.84 10.97
N GLN A 60 -5.98 -0.73 10.00
CA GLN A 60 -4.54 -0.72 10.23
C GLN A 60 -4.09 0.54 10.99
N GLY A 61 -4.68 1.70 10.70
CA GLY A 61 -4.38 2.98 11.36
C GLY A 61 -4.92 3.08 12.79
N ASP A 62 -6.02 2.39 13.09
CA ASP A 62 -6.64 2.36 14.44
C ASP A 62 -5.88 1.44 15.41
N SER A 63 -5.07 0.51 14.87
CA SER A 63 -4.23 -0.34 15.70
C SER A 63 -3.12 0.51 16.36
N PRO A 64 -3.03 0.59 17.71
CA PRO A 64 -2.00 1.40 18.40
C PRO A 64 -0.56 0.90 18.17
N GLY A 65 -0.37 -0.16 17.37
CA GLY A 65 0.93 -0.64 16.88
C GLY A 65 1.27 -0.20 15.45
N GLY A 66 0.43 0.61 14.81
CA GLY A 66 0.67 1.21 13.49
C GLY A 66 1.69 2.35 13.56
N ASP A 67 2.87 2.09 14.13
CA ASP A 67 4.02 2.96 13.95
C ASP A 67 4.32 3.01 12.45
N ARG A 68 3.95 4.15 11.89
CA ARG A 68 4.27 4.63 10.57
C ARG A 68 5.80 4.68 10.44
N ARG A 69 6.44 3.53 10.23
CA ARG A 69 7.78 3.42 9.61
C ARG A 69 7.69 3.80 8.13
N LEU A 70 7.16 4.99 7.85
CA LEU A 70 7.53 5.70 6.64
C LEU A 70 8.77 6.49 6.99
N HIS A 71 9.89 6.03 6.42
CA HIS A 71 11.23 6.63 6.42
C HIS A 71 12.17 6.22 7.57
N SER A 72 12.67 4.99 7.51
CA SER A 72 14.12 4.80 7.58
C SER A 72 14.75 5.45 6.33
N ARG A 73 14.86 6.78 6.32
CA ARG A 73 16.07 7.41 5.80
C ARG A 73 16.94 7.59 7.02
N ASP A 74 17.86 6.66 7.14
CA ASP A 74 18.99 6.57 8.05
C ASP A 74 19.17 7.72 9.04
N ARG A 75 19.05 7.37 10.32
CA ARG A 75 19.58 8.13 11.43
C ARG A 75 20.99 7.60 11.72
N ALA A 76 22.04 8.23 11.18
CA ALA A 76 23.44 8.18 11.64
C ALA A 76 24.23 9.20 10.77
N GLU A 77 24.87 10.25 11.26
CA GLU A 77 25.66 10.42 12.49
C GLU A 77 25.56 11.87 13.04
N PRO A 78 25.77 12.05 14.36
CA PRO A 78 25.99 13.34 15.00
C PRO A 78 27.49 13.63 15.13
N ALA A 79 28.06 14.55 14.35
CA ALA A 79 29.35 15.15 14.69
C ALA A 79 29.58 16.42 13.86
N GLY A 80 30.06 17.44 14.55
CA GLY A 80 30.12 18.79 14.03
C GLY A 80 31.05 18.99 12.84
N ARG A 81 30.70 19.99 12.03
CA ARG A 81 31.64 21.04 11.64
C ARG A 81 30.85 22.21 11.12
N ALA A 82 30.93 23.32 11.85
CA ALA A 82 30.60 24.63 11.35
C ALA A 82 31.36 24.83 10.04
N PHE A 83 30.63 24.90 8.93
CA PHE A 83 31.13 25.54 7.73
C PHE A 83 31.10 27.05 8.04
N VAL A 84 32.25 27.54 8.51
CA VAL A 84 32.54 28.97 8.55
C VAL A 84 32.42 29.46 7.12
N CYS A 85 31.62 30.50 6.93
CA CYS A 85 31.58 31.28 5.71
C CYS A 85 32.95 31.94 5.51
N ASP A 86 33.86 31.27 4.81
CA ASP A 86 35.01 31.96 4.23
C ASP A 86 34.55 32.61 2.93
N ALA A 87 34.28 33.90 3.08
CA ALA A 87 34.13 34.88 2.02
C ALA A 87 35.31 34.79 1.06
N TRP A 88 35.01 34.49 -0.20
CA TRP A 88 35.85 34.89 -1.31
C TRP A 88 35.30 36.21 -1.86
N PHE A 89 36.19 37.20 -1.88
CA PHE A 89 36.08 38.60 -2.34
C PHE A 89 35.67 39.68 -1.34
#